data_AF-A0A0Q4H106-F1
#
_entry.id   AF-A0A0Q4H106-F1
#
_cell.length_a   1.000
_cell.length_b   1.000
_cell.length_c   1.000
_cell.angle_alpha   90.00
_cell.angle_beta   90.00
_cell.angle_gamma   90.00
#
_symmetry.space_group_name_H-M   'P 1'
#
loop_
_entity.id
_entity.type
_entity.pdbx_description
1 polymer ?
#
loop_
_entity_poly.entity_id
_entity_poly.type
_entity_poly.pdbx_seq_one_letter_code
_entity_poly.pdbx_strand_id
1 'polypeptide(L)'
;MEAQLQSEVTFYQDINVTVTQSRYVTNSKTYAMRNISSVHIFEIIKSKTLPAIMIVIGTLMLLSSEARIMGFIILSIGILIKNEFTVRISTNSGEVNSIVSKDRLYVQKIVNALNDAIVFRG
;
A
#
# COMPACT_ATOMS: atom_id res chain seq x y z
N MET A 1 -32.97 23.36 11.81
CA MET A 1 -32.51 22.02 12.21
C MET A 1 -31.00 22.07 12.28
N GLU A 2 -30.47 22.33 13.46
CA GLU A 2 -29.04 22.28 13.72
C GLU A 2 -28.65 20.81 13.79
N ALA A 3 -28.02 20.30 12.74
CA ALA A 3 -27.38 18.99 12.80
C ALA A 3 -26.23 19.11 13.80
N GLN A 4 -26.40 18.47 14.96
CA GLN A 4 -25.35 18.32 15.96
C GLN A 4 -24.10 17.78 15.28
N LEU A 5 -23.07 18.62 15.16
CA LEU A 5 -21.73 18.19 14.81
C LEU A 5 -21.19 17.39 16.01
N GLN A 6 -21.54 16.11 16.10
CA GLN A 6 -20.73 15.17 16.87
C GLN A 6 -19.32 15.27 16.31
N SER A 7 -18.39 15.78 17.12
CA SER A 7 -16.98 15.89 16.77
C SER A 7 -16.41 14.50 16.55
N GLU A 8 -16.43 14.03 15.30
CA GLU A 8 -15.86 12.75 14.95
C GLU A 8 -14.34 12.82 15.10
N VAL A 9 -13.77 11.94 15.92
CA VAL A 9 -12.32 11.88 16.12
C VAL A 9 -11.68 11.38 14.84
N THR A 10 -10.74 12.18 14.32
CA THR A 10 -9.92 11.82 13.16
C THR A 10 -8.55 11.37 13.65
N PHE A 11 -8.17 10.14 13.30
CA PHE A 11 -6.89 9.55 13.69
C PHE A 11 -5.81 9.80 12.65
N TYR A 12 -6.21 9.88 11.39
CA TYR A 12 -5.30 10.13 10.28
C TYR A 12 -6.05 10.69 9.08
N GLN A 13 -5.46 11.68 8.42
CA GLN A 13 -6.03 12.27 7.22
C GLN A 13 -4.91 12.71 6.27
N ASP A 14 -5.01 12.27 5.03
CA ASP A 14 -4.22 12.75 3.91
C ASP A 14 -5.09 12.88 2.66
N ILE A 15 -4.45 13.12 1.51
CA ILE A 15 -5.11 13.31 0.22
C ILE A 15 -5.85 12.04 -0.25
N ASN A 16 -5.36 10.86 0.11
CA ASN A 16 -5.83 9.57 -0.41
C ASN A 16 -6.62 8.73 0.60
N VAL A 17 -6.46 9.01 1.89
CA VAL A 17 -6.91 8.20 3.01
C VAL A 17 -7.38 9.09 4.15
N THR A 18 -8.55 8.77 4.69
CA THR A 18 -9.07 9.36 5.92
C THR A 18 -9.50 8.26 6.86
N VAL A 19 -8.98 8.29 8.08
CA VAL A 19 -9.30 7.37 9.16
C VAL A 19 -9.96 8.17 10.27
N THR A 20 -11.24 7.90 10.48
CA THR A 20 -12.04 8.48 11.57
C THR A 20 -12.53 7.38 12.51
N GLN A 21 -13.16 7.78 13.60
CA GLN A 21 -13.78 6.84 14.55
C GLN A 21 -14.80 5.91 13.87
N SER A 22 -15.61 6.41 12.92
CA SER A 22 -16.70 5.63 12.33
C SER A 22 -16.38 5.08 10.95
N ARG A 23 -15.45 5.68 10.22
CA ARG A 23 -15.18 5.37 8.81
C ARG A 23 -13.70 5.34 8.48
N TYR A 24 -13.36 4.42 7.59
CA TYR A 24 -12.09 4.38 6.89
C TYR A 24 -12.36 4.60 5.41
N VAL A 25 -11.94 5.74 4.90
CA VAL A 25 -12.15 6.17 3.51
C VAL A 25 -10.81 6.10 2.79
N THR A 26 -10.78 5.41 1.66
CA THR A 26 -9.68 5.45 0.69
C THR A 26 -10.18 6.06 -0.63
N ASN A 27 -9.28 6.36 -1.56
CA ASN A 27 -9.61 6.90 -2.89
C ASN A 27 -10.79 6.24 -3.61
N SER A 28 -11.00 4.93 -3.44
CA SER A 28 -12.03 4.19 -4.18
C SER A 28 -13.08 3.51 -3.32
N LYS A 29 -12.87 3.41 -2.00
CA LYS A 29 -13.72 2.60 -1.12
C LYS A 29 -13.88 3.25 0.24
N THR A 30 -15.08 3.13 0.79
CA THR A 30 -15.37 3.51 2.17
C THR A 30 -15.75 2.28 2.97
N TYR A 31 -15.09 2.09 4.10
CA TYR A 31 -15.31 1.00 5.02
C TYR A 31 -15.87 1.57 6.31
N ALA A 32 -16.95 0.99 6.82
CA ALA A 32 -17.42 1.31 8.15
C ALA A 32 -16.48 0.64 9.17
N MET A 33 -15.93 1.40 10.12
CA MET A 33 -15.01 0.88 11.13
C MET A 33 -15.60 -0.29 11.92
N ARG A 34 -16.93 -0.30 12.13
CA ARG A 34 -17.66 -1.40 12.77
C ARG A 34 -17.48 -2.77 12.11
N ASN A 35 -17.20 -2.80 10.81
CA ASN A 35 -17.08 -4.04 10.04
C ASN A 35 -15.62 -4.52 9.90
N ILE A 36 -14.65 -3.75 10.41
CA ILE A 36 -13.24 -4.09 10.38
C ILE A 36 -12.91 -4.78 11.71
N SER A 37 -12.44 -6.02 11.65
CA SER A 37 -12.08 -6.82 12.82
C SER A 37 -10.59 -6.74 13.14
N SER A 38 -9.74 -6.65 12.12
CA SER A 38 -8.30 -6.46 12.30
C SER A 38 -7.68 -5.78 11.08
N VAL A 39 -6.51 -5.17 11.29
CA VAL A 39 -5.74 -4.49 10.25
C VAL A 39 -4.26 -4.83 10.38
N HIS A 40 -3.61 -5.08 9.24
CA HIS A 40 -2.18 -5.37 9.22
C HIS A 40 -1.55 -4.95 7.89
N ILE A 41 -0.22 -4.83 7.89
CA ILE A 41 0.55 -4.61 6.67
C ILE A 41 0.70 -5.95 5.96
N PHE A 42 0.32 -5.99 4.69
CA PHE A 42 0.58 -7.13 3.83
C PHE A 42 1.55 -6.72 2.71
N GLU A 43 2.59 -7.52 2.50
CA GLU A 43 3.56 -7.31 1.42
C GLU A 43 3.10 -8.06 0.17
N ILE A 44 2.83 -7.33 -0.90
CA ILE A 44 2.55 -7.89 -2.23
C ILE A 44 3.88 -8.18 -2.88
N ILE A 45 4.32 -9.43 -2.75
CA ILE A 45 5.53 -9.94 -3.38
C ILE A 45 5.29 -9.98 -4.89
N LYS A 46 5.94 -9.07 -5.62
CA LYS A 46 5.98 -9.16 -7.09
C LYS A 46 6.95 -10.27 -7.50
N SER A 47 6.68 -10.89 -8.64
CA SER A 47 7.55 -11.95 -9.16
C SER A 47 8.97 -11.40 -9.35
N LYS A 48 9.92 -11.95 -8.59
CA LYS A 48 11.34 -11.56 -8.67
C LYS A 48 12.04 -12.19 -9.87
N THR A 49 11.43 -13.19 -10.50
CA THR A 49 11.97 -13.93 -11.64
C THR A 49 12.17 -13.03 -12.86
N LEU A 50 11.17 -12.23 -13.22
CA LEU A 50 11.24 -11.35 -14.37
C LEU A 50 12.31 -10.24 -14.19
N PRO A 51 12.34 -9.48 -13.08
CA PRO A 51 13.43 -8.54 -12.79
C PRO A 51 14.81 -9.19 -12.78
N ALA A 52 14.94 -10.39 -12.17
CA ALA A 52 16.21 -11.10 -12.13
C ALA A 52 16.72 -11.46 -13.53
N ILE A 53 15.85 -11.97 -14.41
CA ILE A 53 16.20 -12.26 -15.80
C ILE A 53 16.61 -10.98 -16.54
N MET A 54 15.88 -9.88 -16.36
CA MET A 54 16.23 -8.59 -16.97
C MET A 54 17.59 -8.07 -16.49
N ILE A 55 17.91 -8.22 -15.20
CA ILE A 55 19.21 -7.82 -14.65
C ILE A 55 20.33 -8.67 -15.26
N VAL A 56 20.14 -9.98 -15.38
CA VAL A 56 21.14 -10.89 -15.96
C VAL A 56 21.36 -10.57 -17.44
N ILE A 57 20.29 -10.45 -18.23
CA ILE A 57 20.37 -10.12 -19.66
C ILE A 57 20.98 -8.73 -19.86
N GLY A 58 20.51 -7.73 -19.11
CA GLY A 58 21.05 -6.37 -19.15
C GLY A 58 22.55 -6.34 -18.87
N THR A 59 23.00 -7.08 -17.85
CA THR A 59 24.43 -7.21 -17.51
C THR A 59 25.23 -7.87 -18.62
N LEU A 60 24.74 -8.96 -19.22
CA LEU A 60 25.42 -9.62 -20.34
C LEU A 60 25.54 -8.70 -21.56
N MET A 61 24.51 -7.89 -21.85
CA MET A 61 24.52 -6.94 -22.96
C MET A 61 25.51 -5.78 -22.76
N LEU A 62 25.86 -5.42 -21.53
CA LEU A 62 26.87 -4.39 -21.26
C LEU A 62 28.28 -4.79 -21.70
N LEU A 63 28.55 -6.10 -21.79
CA LEU A 63 29.82 -6.65 -22.28
C LEU A 63 29.99 -6.44 -23.80
N SER A 64 28.90 -6.24 -24.54
CA SER A 64 28.93 -5.90 -25.97
C SER A 64 28.94 -4.38 -26.17
N SER A 65 29.84 -3.88 -27.03
CA SER A 65 29.95 -2.46 -27.35
C SER A 65 28.72 -1.91 -28.09
N GLU A 66 28.09 -2.74 -28.95
CA GLU A 66 26.93 -2.35 -29.76
C GLU A 66 25.63 -2.35 -28.94
N ALA A 67 25.52 -3.28 -27.98
CA ALA A 67 24.34 -3.46 -27.16
C ALA A 67 24.40 -2.70 -25.82
N ARG A 68 25.50 -2.00 -25.52
CA ARG A 68 25.75 -1.38 -24.21
C ARG A 68 24.66 -0.41 -23.76
N ILE A 69 24.18 0.45 -24.67
CA ILE A 69 23.13 1.42 -24.37
C ILE A 69 21.81 0.71 -24.02
N MET A 70 21.45 -0.30 -24.82
CA MET A 70 20.26 -1.12 -24.58
C MET A 70 20.35 -1.92 -23.28
N GLY A 71 21.53 -2.49 -22.99
CA GLY A 71 21.82 -3.19 -21.74
C GLY A 71 21.62 -2.29 -20.52
N PHE A 72 22.05 -1.03 -20.60
CA PHE A 72 21.85 -0.05 -19.53
C PHE A 72 20.37 0.25 -19.25
N ILE A 73 19.56 0.38 -20.32
CA ILE A 73 18.11 0.63 -20.20
C ILE A 73 17.42 -0.57 -19.54
N ILE A 74 17.69 -1.78 -20.03
CA ILE A 74 17.08 -3.02 -19.52
C ILE A 74 17.48 -3.27 -18.05
N LEU A 75 18.76 -3.07 -17.72
CA LEU A 75 19.26 -3.20 -16.35
C LEU A 75 18.56 -2.21 -15.40
N SER A 76 18.42 -0.96 -15.83
CA SER A 76 17.76 0.08 -15.04
C SER A 76 16.31 -0.29 -14.74
N ILE A 77 15.56 -0.74 -15.76
CA ILE A 77 14.16 -1.17 -15.60
C ILE A 77 14.05 -2.34 -14.61
N GLY A 78 14.95 -3.32 -14.69
CA GLY A 78 14.97 -4.46 -13.76
C GLY A 78 15.13 -4.04 -12.30
N ILE A 79 15.98 -3.05 -12.02
CA ILE A 79 16.24 -2.54 -10.66
C ILE A 79 15.04 -1.72 -10.12
N LEU A 80 14.29 -1.07 -11.00
CA LEU A 80 13.13 -0.24 -10.66
C LEU A 80 11.91 -1.05 -10.21
N ILE A 81 11.84 -2.35 -10.53
CA ILE A 81 10.74 -3.23 -10.11
C ILE A 81 10.94 -3.62 -8.64
N LYS A 82 10.12 -3.04 -7.76
CA LYS A 82 10.12 -3.30 -6.31
C LYS A 82 8.78 -3.84 -5.83
N ASN A 83 8.81 -4.50 -4.67
CA ASN A 83 7.62 -4.97 -3.98
C ASN A 83 6.72 -3.79 -3.57
N GLU A 84 5.44 -4.09 -3.39
CA GLU A 84 4.43 -3.13 -2.95
C GLU A 84 3.86 -3.57 -1.61
N PHE A 85 3.44 -2.61 -0.80
CA PHE A 85 2.83 -2.83 0.50
C PHE A 85 1.37 -2.43 0.44
N THR A 86 0.51 -3.16 1.14
CA THR A 86 -0.91 -2.84 1.23
C THR A 86 -1.39 -2.85 2.66
N VAL A 87 -2.35 -1.97 2.95
CA VAL A 87 -3.15 -2.07 4.17
C VAL A 87 -4.18 -3.18 3.92
N ARG A 88 -3.98 -4.34 4.54
CA ARG A 88 -4.95 -5.44 4.50
C ARG A 88 -5.87 -5.32 5.70
N ILE A 89 -7.16 -5.28 5.41
CA ILE A 89 -8.22 -5.23 6.40
C ILE A 89 -8.96 -6.56 6.40
N SER A 90 -9.24 -7.08 7.58
CA SER A 90 -10.09 -8.26 7.75
C SER A 90 -11.49 -7.77 8.14
N THR A 91 -12.50 -8.25 7.43
CA THR A 91 -13.90 -7.89 7.64
C THR A 91 -14.74 -9.15 7.81
N ASN A 92 -16.01 -8.98 8.20
CA ASN A 92 -16.96 -10.10 8.29
C ASN A 92 -17.15 -10.86 6.96
N SER A 93 -16.80 -10.25 5.83
CA SER A 93 -16.90 -10.85 4.49
C SER A 93 -15.57 -11.42 3.97
N GLY A 94 -14.50 -11.34 4.77
CA GLY A 94 -13.16 -11.78 4.40
C GLY A 94 -12.12 -10.66 4.40
N GLU A 95 -10.93 -10.98 3.89
CA GLU A 95 -9.79 -10.05 3.81
C GLU A 95 -9.79 -9.25 2.51
N VAL A 96 -9.52 -7.95 2.61
CA VAL A 96 -9.47 -7.04 1.46
C VAL A 96 -8.24 -6.15 1.54
N ASN A 97 -7.60 -5.93 0.39
CA ASN A 97 -6.55 -4.93 0.23
C ASN A 97 -7.20 -3.56 -0.02
N SER A 98 -6.96 -2.60 0.87
CA SER A 98 -7.66 -1.31 0.86
C SER A 98 -6.91 -0.19 0.13
N ILE A 99 -5.58 -0.16 0.25
CA ILE A 99 -4.69 0.77 -0.45
C ILE A 99 -3.33 0.11 -0.66
N VAL A 100 -2.74 0.31 -1.84
CA VAL A 100 -1.42 -0.20 -2.22
C VAL A 100 -0.47 0.97 -2.38
N SER A 101 0.73 0.86 -1.80
CA SER A 101 1.80 1.84 -1.92
C SER A 101 3.17 1.16 -1.95
N LYS A 102 4.14 1.76 -2.64
CA LYS A 102 5.55 1.31 -2.59
C LYS A 102 6.24 1.74 -1.28
N ASP A 103 5.66 2.67 -0.54
CA ASP A 103 6.20 3.16 0.72
C ASP A 103 5.62 2.38 1.92
N ARG A 104 6.47 1.57 2.54
CA ARG A 104 6.12 0.80 3.73
C ARG A 104 5.78 1.69 4.92
N LEU A 105 6.47 2.83 5.09
CA LEU A 105 6.24 3.75 6.20
C LEU A 105 4.88 4.42 6.09
N TYR A 106 4.48 4.78 4.87
CA TYR A 106 3.15 5.29 4.59
C TYR A 106 2.05 4.29 4.98
N VAL A 107 2.19 3.03 4.53
CA VAL A 107 1.24 1.95 4.88
C VAL A 107 1.22 1.70 6.40
N GLN A 108 2.38 1.74 7.06
CA GLN A 108 2.48 1.59 8.51
C GLN A 108 1.74 2.69 9.27
N LYS A 109 1.86 3.96 8.85
CA LYS A 109 1.13 5.07 9.48
C LYS A 109 -0.37 4.85 9.43
N ILE A 110 -0.90 4.40 8.29
CA ILE A 110 -2.32 4.12 8.12
C ILE A 110 -2.75 2.94 8.99
N VAL A 111 -1.99 1.84 9.02
CA VAL A 111 -2.28 0.68 9.88
C VAL A 111 -2.29 1.07 11.36
N ASN A 112 -1.34 1.89 11.80
CA ASN A 112 -1.28 2.38 13.18
C ASN A 112 -2.53 3.21 13.51
N ALA A 113 -2.89 4.16 12.65
CA ALA A 113 -4.08 4.98 12.85
C ALA A 113 -5.38 4.16 12.87
N LEU A 114 -5.48 3.12 12.03
CA LEU A 114 -6.61 2.20 12.04
C LEU A 114 -6.66 1.37 13.34
N ASN A 115 -5.51 0.92 13.84
CA ASN A 115 -5.44 0.24 15.12
C ASN A 115 -5.86 1.17 16.28
N ASP A 116 -5.36 2.41 16.30
CA ASP A 116 -5.76 3.41 17.29
C ASP A 116 -7.27 3.67 17.26
N ALA A 117 -7.86 3.74 16.05
CA ALA A 117 -9.30 3.91 15.87
C ALA A 117 -10.12 2.69 16.33
N ILE A 118 -9.59 1.46 16.17
CA ILE A 118 -10.22 0.23 16.66
C ILE A 118 -10.19 0.19 18.19
N VAL A 119 -9.05 0.49 18.80
CA VAL A 119 -8.86 0.54 20.27
C VAL A 119 -9.67 1.66 20.89
N PHE A 120 -9.80 2.81 20.23
CA PHE A 120 -10.66 3.88 20.74
C PHE A 120 -12.15 3.48 20.80
N ARG A 121 -12.57 2.49 19.99
CA ARG A 121 -13.96 2.03 19.93
C ARG A 121 -14.31 0.98 20.99
N GLY A 122 -13.34 0.26 21.56
CA GLY A 122 -13.57 -0.87 22.47
C GLY A 122 -12.43 -1.09 23.43
#